data_AF-A0A2A7UNI3-F1
#
_entry.id   AF-A0A2A7UNI3-F1
#
_cell.length_a   1.000
_cell.length_b   1.000
_cell.length_c   1.000
_cell.angle_alpha   90.00
_cell.angle_beta   90.00
_cell.angle_gamma   90.00
#
_symmetry.space_group_name_H-M   'P 1'
#
loop_
_entity.id
_entity.type
_entity.pdbx_description
1 polymer ?
#
loop_
_entity_poly.entity_id
_entity_poly.type
_entity_poly.pdbx_seq_one_letter_code
_entity_poly.pdbx_strand_id
1 'polypeptide(L)'
;MANLVSAVREGSATVQMSPEDFVYIGRDCEYFKPKIRQIQLLAQRIADQSSWGLGEGNERLVSAGTIVARFRGKAMGAVDGNAVHKVMEQHYRIVEDIQEGHRIARERMMEADSSFAAEFNQLNETLPEQPPEARSPEQALAALSSMPGLGPIFATVPTPTAPSL
;
A
#
# COMPACT_ATOMS: atom_id res chain seq x y z
N MET A 1 11.75 11.73 -5.81
CA MET A 1 10.44 11.37 -5.23
C MET A 1 9.29 11.61 -6.20
N ALA A 2 9.35 12.61 -7.11
CA ALA A 2 8.41 12.75 -8.23
C ALA A 2 8.16 11.45 -9.03
N ASN A 3 9.15 10.55 -9.08
CA ASN A 3 9.03 9.26 -9.75
C ASN A 3 8.00 8.30 -9.15
N LEU A 4 7.68 8.37 -7.84
CA LEU A 4 6.80 7.36 -7.23
C LEU A 4 5.33 7.66 -7.51
N VAL A 5 4.90 8.91 -7.34
CA VAL A 5 3.54 9.35 -7.69
C VAL A 5 3.30 9.19 -9.19
N SER A 6 4.27 9.56 -10.03
CA SER A 6 4.19 9.34 -11.48
C SER A 6 4.12 7.85 -11.83
N ALA A 7 4.95 6.99 -11.22
CA ALA A 7 4.91 5.55 -11.50
C ALA A 7 3.58 4.90 -11.09
N VAL A 8 3.01 5.28 -9.94
CA VAL A 8 1.68 4.82 -9.53
C VAL A 8 0.60 5.35 -10.47
N ARG A 9 0.70 6.62 -10.90
CA ARG A 9 -0.19 7.24 -11.90
C ARG A 9 -0.02 6.66 -13.30
N GLU A 10 1.12 6.10 -13.64
CA GLU A 10 1.36 5.48 -14.95
C GLU A 10 1.06 3.97 -14.93
N GLY A 11 0.73 3.41 -13.75
CA GLY A 11 0.44 1.98 -13.59
C GLY A 11 1.67 1.08 -13.67
N SER A 12 2.89 1.66 -13.66
CA SER A 12 4.15 0.92 -13.64
C SER A 12 4.54 0.41 -12.25
N ALA A 13 3.80 0.81 -11.21
CA ALA A 13 3.89 0.27 -9.86
C ALA A 13 2.60 -0.48 -9.49
N THR A 14 2.71 -1.79 -9.28
CA THR A 14 1.62 -2.64 -8.77
C THR A 14 1.72 -2.75 -7.26
N VAL A 15 0.62 -2.39 -6.59
CA VAL A 15 0.51 -2.38 -5.14
C VAL A 15 -0.52 -3.44 -4.74
N GLN A 16 -0.06 -4.56 -4.17
CA GLN A 16 -0.92 -5.58 -3.59
C GLN A 16 -1.04 -5.33 -2.08
N MET A 17 -2.21 -4.89 -1.63
CA MET A 17 -2.50 -4.64 -0.22
C MET A 17 -4.00 -4.76 0.03
N SER A 18 -4.36 -5.04 1.29
CA SER A 18 -5.76 -5.13 1.67
C SER A 18 -6.40 -3.74 1.79
N PRO A 19 -7.73 -3.63 1.69
CA PRO A 19 -8.43 -2.36 1.97
C PRO A 19 -8.16 -1.82 3.38
N GLU A 20 -7.97 -2.70 4.36
CA GLU A 20 -7.64 -2.31 5.73
C GLU A 20 -6.29 -1.59 5.81
N ASP A 21 -5.28 -2.09 5.09
CA ASP A 21 -3.95 -1.48 5.06
C ASP A 21 -3.99 -0.06 4.47
N PHE A 22 -4.76 0.16 3.40
CA PHE A 22 -4.96 1.50 2.84
C PHE A 22 -5.55 2.48 3.86
N VAL A 23 -6.52 2.03 4.65
CA VAL A 23 -7.16 2.85 5.68
C VAL A 23 -6.17 3.18 6.80
N TYR A 24 -5.41 2.20 7.27
CA TYR A 24 -4.43 2.41 8.34
C TYR A 24 -3.31 3.35 7.90
N ILE A 25 -2.73 3.14 6.73
CA ILE A 25 -1.66 4.01 6.20
C ILE A 25 -2.16 5.45 6.05
N GLY A 26 -3.37 5.64 5.51
CA GLY A 26 -3.98 6.96 5.40
C GLY A 26 -4.14 7.64 6.76
N ARG A 27 -4.63 6.91 7.77
CA ARG A 27 -4.82 7.42 9.14
C ARG A 27 -3.49 7.76 9.81
N ASP A 28 -2.47 6.92 9.61
CA ASP A 28 -1.16 7.11 10.21
C ASP A 28 -0.45 8.33 9.59
N CYS A 29 -0.59 8.55 8.28
CA CYS A 29 -0.12 9.77 7.62
C CYS A 29 -0.77 11.03 8.21
N GLU A 30 -2.09 11.00 8.41
CA GLU A 30 -2.81 12.12 9.06
C GLU A 30 -2.39 12.33 10.51
N TYR A 31 -2.08 11.26 11.24
CA TYR A 31 -1.59 11.38 12.62
C TYR A 31 -0.16 11.93 12.68
N PHE A 32 0.70 11.57 11.74
CA PHE A 32 2.11 11.92 11.77
C PHE A 32 2.39 13.37 11.34
N LYS A 33 1.65 13.90 10.35
CA LYS A 33 1.78 15.28 9.85
C LYS A 33 1.71 16.35 10.96
N PRO A 34 0.73 16.33 11.89
CA PRO A 34 0.68 17.25 13.03
C PRO A 34 1.88 17.14 13.98
N LYS A 35 2.41 15.92 14.19
CA LYS A 35 3.59 15.72 15.05
C LYS A 35 4.83 16.38 14.46
N ILE A 36 5.01 16.26 13.14
CA ILE A 36 6.07 16.96 12.41
C ILE A 36 5.94 18.48 12.61
N ARG A 37 4.73 19.03 12.43
CA ARG A 37 4.47 20.47 12.62
C ARG A 37 4.75 20.91 14.07
N GLN A 38 4.40 20.08 15.05
CA GLN A 38 4.70 20.35 16.46
C GLN A 38 6.21 20.43 16.71
N ILE A 39 7.00 19.52 16.14
CA ILE A 39 8.47 19.54 16.24
C ILE A 39 9.04 20.81 15.60
N GLN A 40 8.52 21.21 14.43
CA GLN A 40 8.94 22.46 13.77
C GLN A 40 8.65 23.70 14.62
N LEU A 41 7.47 23.77 15.25
CA LEU A 41 7.12 24.86 16.17
C LEU A 41 8.06 24.90 17.38
N LEU A 42 8.45 23.75 17.93
CA LEU A 42 9.43 23.69 19.02
C LEU A 42 10.80 24.18 18.56
N ALA A 43 11.24 23.77 17.37
CA ALA A 43 12.50 24.24 16.79
C ALA A 43 12.48 25.77 16.57
N GLN A 44 11.37 26.31 16.08
CA GLN A 44 11.17 27.76 15.96
C GLN A 44 11.33 28.47 17.31
N ARG A 45 10.66 27.98 18.35
CA ARG A 45 10.76 28.56 19.71
C ARG A 45 12.18 28.54 20.26
N ILE A 46 12.92 27.46 20.02
CA ILE A 46 14.33 27.36 20.40
C ILE A 46 15.16 28.43 19.68
N ALA A 47 14.95 28.61 18.37
CA ALA A 47 15.67 29.60 17.59
C ALA A 47 15.35 31.05 18.03
N ASP A 48 14.07 31.34 18.28
CA ASP A 48 13.57 32.67 18.60
C ASP A 48 13.79 33.10 20.04
N GLN A 49 14.17 32.18 20.93
CA GLN A 49 14.36 32.50 22.33
C GLN A 49 15.45 33.57 22.49
N SER A 50 15.06 34.73 23.01
CA SER A 50 15.89 35.93 23.12
C SER A 50 17.10 35.74 24.04
N SER A 51 16.87 35.14 25.21
CA SER A 51 17.91 34.84 26.20
C SER A 51 17.77 33.43 26.77
N TRP A 52 18.90 32.80 27.04
CA TRP A 52 19.03 31.44 27.55
C TRP A 52 19.54 31.41 28.99
N GLY A 53 19.98 32.56 29.53
CA GLY A 53 20.49 32.66 30.89
C GLY A 53 21.83 31.94 31.11
N LEU A 54 22.57 31.68 30.03
CA LEU A 54 23.87 30.99 30.06
C LEU A 54 25.04 31.97 30.15
N GLY A 55 24.76 33.28 30.12
CA GLY A 55 25.77 34.32 30.03
C GLY A 55 26.15 34.64 28.58
N GLU A 56 25.29 34.34 27.62
CA GLU A 56 25.50 34.54 26.18
C GLU A 56 25.70 36.00 25.76
N GLY A 57 25.31 36.96 26.61
CA GLY A 57 25.59 38.39 26.44
C GLY A 57 26.88 38.89 27.10
N ASN A 58 27.60 38.01 27.81
CA ASN A 58 28.86 38.36 28.47
C ASN A 58 30.05 37.95 27.57
N GLU A 59 30.79 38.92 27.04
CA GLU A 59 31.94 38.69 26.16
C GLU A 59 33.06 37.86 26.81
N ARG A 60 33.14 37.82 28.15
CA ARG A 60 34.09 36.97 28.88
C ARG A 60 33.67 35.50 28.90
N LEU A 61 32.41 35.19 28.61
CA LEU A 61 31.83 33.84 28.59
C LEU A 61 31.61 33.38 27.14
N VAL A 62 32.70 33.34 26.36
CA VAL A 62 32.69 33.01 24.92
C VAL A 62 32.02 31.66 24.60
N SER A 63 32.13 30.68 25.49
CA SER A 63 31.50 29.36 25.33
C SER A 63 29.97 29.42 25.35
N ALA A 64 29.38 30.30 26.17
CA ALA A 64 27.93 30.47 26.27
C ALA A 64 27.33 30.96 24.95
N GLY A 65 27.91 32.01 24.36
CA GLY A 65 27.49 32.52 23.05
C GLY A 65 27.63 31.48 21.94
N THR A 66 28.72 30.70 21.97
CA THR A 66 28.95 29.62 20.98
C THR A 66 27.89 28.52 21.09
N ILE A 67 27.54 28.10 22.30
CA ILE A 67 26.52 27.06 22.54
C ILE A 67 25.15 27.55 22.05
N VAL A 68 24.73 28.75 22.45
CA VAL A 68 23.44 29.33 22.03
C VAL A 68 23.37 29.45 20.51
N ALA A 69 24.43 29.95 19.86
CA ALA A 69 24.48 30.05 18.41
C ALA A 69 24.36 28.69 17.72
N ARG A 70 25.02 27.64 18.24
CA ARG A 70 24.90 26.27 17.71
C ARG A 70 23.48 25.72 17.85
N PHE A 71 22.83 25.92 18.99
CA PHE A 71 21.47 25.44 19.20
C PHE A 71 20.47 26.16 18.28
N ARG A 72 20.55 27.49 18.17
CA ARG A 72 19.71 28.28 17.24
C ARG A 72 19.94 27.82 15.79
N GLY A 73 21.20 27.65 15.40
CA GLY A 73 21.57 27.13 14.09
C GLY A 73 20.97 25.76 13.84
N LYS A 74 21.18 24.79 14.75
CA LYS A 74 20.66 23.43 14.59
C LYS A 74 19.13 23.38 14.55
N ALA A 75 18.45 24.29 15.23
CA ALA A 75 16.99 24.35 15.22
C ALA A 75 16.44 24.80 13.85
N MET A 76 16.98 25.89 13.26
CA MET A 76 16.37 26.51 12.07
C MET A 76 17.31 26.90 10.93
N GLY A 77 18.58 27.16 11.20
CA GLY A 77 19.47 27.88 10.28
C GLY A 77 20.82 27.22 10.03
N ALA A 78 20.91 25.89 10.17
CA ALA A 78 22.16 25.16 10.01
C ALA A 78 22.68 25.32 8.58
N VAL A 79 23.93 25.76 8.44
CA VAL A 79 24.57 26.10 7.15
C VAL A 79 24.67 24.88 6.22
N ASP A 80 24.79 23.69 6.81
CA ASP A 80 24.82 22.40 6.12
C ASP A 80 23.44 21.91 5.63
N GLY A 81 22.37 22.67 5.90
CA GLY A 81 21.01 22.29 5.57
C GLY A 81 20.39 21.24 6.50
N ASN A 82 21.08 20.85 7.59
CA ASN A 82 20.64 19.85 8.56
C ASN A 82 19.95 20.50 9.78
N ALA A 83 19.20 21.57 9.52
CA ALA A 83 18.37 22.19 10.54
C ALA A 83 17.14 21.32 10.81
N VAL A 84 16.79 21.12 12.08
CA VAL A 84 15.63 20.30 12.48
C VAL A 84 14.37 20.73 11.72
N HIS A 85 14.10 22.04 11.67
CA HIS A 85 12.94 22.57 10.96
C HIS A 85 12.90 22.15 9.49
N LYS A 86 14.05 22.22 8.79
CA LYS A 86 14.18 21.89 7.37
C LYS A 86 14.07 20.40 7.10
N VAL A 87 14.69 19.57 7.94
CA VAL A 87 14.59 18.10 7.82
C VAL A 87 13.16 17.64 8.08
N MET A 88 12.48 18.21 9.08
CA MET A 88 11.08 17.94 9.35
C MET A 88 10.17 18.35 8.18
N GLU A 89 10.47 19.47 7.52
CA GLU A 89 9.74 19.89 6.31
C GLU A 89 9.91 18.88 5.17
N GLN A 90 11.10 18.32 4.99
CA GLN A 90 11.33 17.26 4.00
C GLN A 90 10.53 16.00 4.35
N HIS A 91 10.50 15.60 5.63
CA HIS A 91 9.70 14.47 6.07
C HIS A 91 8.20 14.70 5.87
N TYR A 92 7.71 15.92 6.09
CA TYR A 92 6.32 16.28 5.82
C TYR A 92 5.94 16.00 4.37
N ARG A 93 6.76 16.45 3.43
CA ARG A 93 6.54 16.25 1.99
C ARG A 93 6.58 14.77 1.60
N ILE A 94 7.50 14.00 2.18
CA ILE A 94 7.57 12.55 1.95
C ILE A 94 6.26 11.88 2.39
N VAL A 95 5.72 12.27 3.54
CA VAL A 95 4.45 11.73 4.05
C VAL A 95 3.28 12.12 3.14
N GLU A 96 3.25 13.36 2.64
CA GLU A 96 2.26 13.78 1.65
C GLU A 96 2.35 12.99 0.34
N ASP A 97 3.56 12.79 -0.19
CA ASP A 97 3.80 12.00 -1.40
C ASP A 97 3.31 10.55 -1.23
N ILE A 98 3.59 9.94 -0.07
CA ILE A 98 3.12 8.58 0.26
C ILE A 98 1.60 8.55 0.34
N GLN A 99 0.99 9.51 1.04
CA GLN A 99 -0.46 9.59 1.19
C GLN A 99 -1.16 9.74 -0.16
N GLU A 100 -0.65 10.62 -1.03
CA GLU A 100 -1.20 10.85 -2.36
C GLU A 100 -1.04 9.61 -3.26
N GLY A 101 0.12 8.96 -3.22
CA GLY A 101 0.33 7.70 -3.94
C GLY A 101 -0.67 6.62 -3.55
N HIS A 102 -0.93 6.46 -2.25
CA HIS A 102 -1.91 5.48 -1.76
C HIS A 102 -3.34 5.87 -2.13
N ARG A 103 -3.69 7.16 -2.10
CA ARG A 103 -5.00 7.65 -2.53
C ARG A 103 -5.27 7.30 -4.00
N ILE A 104 -4.31 7.59 -4.88
CA ILE A 104 -4.40 7.28 -6.32
C ILE A 104 -4.52 5.77 -6.55
N ALA A 105 -3.67 4.96 -5.88
CA ALA A 105 -3.71 3.51 -6.02
C ALA A 105 -5.08 2.93 -5.62
N ARG A 106 -5.62 3.37 -4.48
CA ARG A 106 -6.94 2.96 -4.01
C ARG A 106 -8.05 3.34 -4.99
N GLU A 107 -8.06 4.58 -5.48
CA GLU A 107 -9.07 5.05 -6.44
C GLU A 107 -9.09 4.18 -7.70
N ARG A 108 -7.93 3.82 -8.23
CA ARG A 108 -7.80 2.94 -9.40
C ARG A 108 -8.30 1.53 -9.16
N MET A 109 -7.99 0.96 -7.99
CA MET A 109 -8.47 -0.38 -7.64
C MET A 109 -10.00 -0.40 -7.55
N MET A 110 -10.60 0.62 -6.93
CA MET A 110 -12.06 0.75 -6.85
C MET A 110 -12.70 0.93 -8.23
N GLU A 111 -12.10 1.73 -9.11
CA GLU A 111 -12.57 1.91 -10.49
C GLU A 111 -12.48 0.61 -11.30
N ALA A 112 -11.38 -0.15 -11.16
CA ALA A 112 -11.19 -1.42 -11.85
C ALA A 112 -12.24 -2.47 -11.42
N ASP A 113 -12.45 -2.62 -10.10
CA ASP A 113 -13.45 -3.56 -9.57
C ASP A 113 -14.88 -3.17 -10.00
N SER A 114 -15.21 -1.88 -9.99
CA SER A 114 -16.52 -1.40 -10.46
C SER A 114 -16.72 -1.62 -11.96
N SER A 115 -15.68 -1.41 -12.77
CA SER A 115 -15.74 -1.60 -14.21
C SER A 115 -15.91 -3.07 -14.57
N PHE A 116 -15.17 -3.95 -13.90
CA PHE A 116 -15.31 -5.39 -14.05
C PHE A 116 -16.71 -5.87 -13.66
N ALA A 117 -17.26 -5.40 -12.53
CA ALA A 117 -18.61 -5.76 -12.11
C ALA A 117 -19.68 -5.31 -13.12
N ALA A 118 -19.53 -4.11 -13.69
CA ALA A 118 -20.43 -3.60 -14.73
C ALA A 118 -20.36 -4.44 -16.01
N GLU A 119 -19.14 -4.76 -16.48
CA GLU A 119 -18.93 -5.60 -17.66
C GLU A 119 -19.45 -7.02 -17.45
N PHE A 120 -19.22 -7.61 -16.27
CA PHE A 120 -19.74 -8.92 -15.91
C PHE A 120 -21.28 -8.93 -15.95
N ASN A 121 -21.94 -7.94 -15.36
CA ASN A 121 -23.40 -7.86 -15.39
C ASN A 121 -23.93 -7.69 -16.81
N GLN A 122 -23.31 -6.83 -17.61
CA GLN A 122 -23.67 -6.65 -19.02
C GLN A 122 -23.52 -7.95 -19.82
N LEU A 123 -22.40 -8.64 -19.66
CA LEU A 123 -22.14 -9.91 -20.34
C LEU A 123 -23.09 -11.01 -19.85
N ASN A 124 -23.39 -11.06 -18.55
CA ASN A 124 -24.31 -12.03 -18.00
C ASN A 124 -25.76 -11.83 -18.51
N GLU A 125 -26.15 -10.59 -18.82
CA GLU A 125 -27.46 -10.29 -19.42
C GLU A 125 -27.50 -10.51 -20.94
N THR A 126 -26.36 -10.37 -21.63
CA THR A 126 -26.29 -10.36 -23.11
C THR A 126 -25.77 -11.66 -23.72
N LEU A 127 -25.00 -12.45 -22.98
CA LEU A 127 -24.50 -13.73 -23.44
C LEU A 127 -25.60 -14.81 -23.33
N PRO A 128 -25.85 -15.57 -24.40
CA PRO A 128 -26.75 -16.71 -24.32
C PRO A 128 -26.17 -17.79 -23.39
N GLU A 129 -27.04 -18.45 -22.60
CA GLU A 129 -26.64 -19.58 -21.77
C GLU A 129 -25.94 -20.64 -22.63
N GLN A 130 -24.67 -20.90 -22.33
CA GLN A 130 -23.97 -22.03 -22.92
C GLN A 130 -24.28 -23.27 -22.09
N PRO A 131 -24.72 -24.38 -22.73
CA PRO A 131 -24.83 -25.64 -22.01
C PRO A 131 -23.46 -26.01 -21.45
N PRO A 132 -23.38 -26.59 -20.24
CA PRO A 132 -22.12 -27.09 -19.71
C PRO A 132 -21.49 -28.00 -20.77
N GLU A 133 -20.21 -27.79 -21.09
CA GLU A 133 -19.47 -28.61 -22.05
C GLU A 133 -19.83 -30.07 -21.78
N ALA A 134 -20.44 -30.73 -22.77
CA ALA A 134 -20.85 -32.11 -22.66
C ALA A 134 -19.58 -32.95 -22.54
N ARG A 135 -19.12 -33.16 -21.31
CA ARG A 135 -18.04 -34.07 -20.99
C ARG A 135 -18.43 -35.40 -21.61
N SER A 136 -17.66 -35.89 -22.57
CA SER A 136 -17.99 -37.18 -23.19
C SER A 136 -18.05 -38.24 -22.09
N PRO A 137 -18.86 -39.30 -22.24
CA PRO A 137 -18.92 -40.38 -21.25
C PRO A 137 -17.52 -40.93 -20.91
N GLU A 138 -16.60 -40.94 -21.87
CA GLU A 138 -15.19 -41.33 -21.69
C GLU A 138 -14.41 -40.36 -20.81
N GLN A 139 -14.58 -39.05 -20.97
CA GLN A 139 -13.94 -38.03 -20.14
C GLN A 139 -14.51 -38.00 -18.71
N ALA A 140 -15.80 -38.28 -18.56
CA ALA A 140 -16.45 -38.41 -17.25
C ALA A 140 -15.96 -39.67 -16.52
N LEU A 141 -15.81 -40.78 -17.24
CA LEU A 141 -15.29 -42.04 -16.72
C LEU A 141 -13.80 -41.94 -16.37
N ALA A 142 -13.01 -41.24 -17.20
CA ALA A 142 -11.60 -40.95 -16.92
C ALA A 142 -11.43 -40.10 -15.65
N ALA A 143 -12.25 -39.06 -15.47
CA ALA A 143 -12.25 -38.23 -14.25
C ALA A 143 -12.67 -39.01 -13.00
N LEU A 144 -13.66 -39.91 -13.11
CA LEU A 144 -14.06 -40.79 -12.00
C LEU A 144 -12.99 -41.81 -11.65
N SER A 145 -12.27 -42.35 -12.65
CA SER A 145 -11.17 -43.31 -12.44
C SER A 145 -9.90 -42.71 -11.83
N SER A 146 -9.78 -41.38 -11.83
CA SER A 146 -8.65 -40.64 -11.26
C SER A 146 -8.97 -39.99 -9.90
N MET A 147 -10.17 -40.21 -9.36
CA MET A 147 -10.49 -39.84 -7.97
C MET A 147 -9.91 -40.88 -6.98
N PRO A 148 -9.11 -40.47 -5.98
CA PRO A 148 -8.57 -41.40 -5.01
C PRO A 148 -9.68 -41.85 -4.06
N GLY A 149 -10.07 -43.14 -4.14
CA GLY A 149 -10.99 -43.77 -3.19
C GLY A 149 -12.11 -44.65 -3.77
N LEU A 150 -12.27 -44.74 -5.10
CA LEU A 150 -13.26 -45.62 -5.73
C LEU A 150 -12.57 -46.73 -6.55
N GLY A 151 -12.35 -47.87 -5.91
CA GLY A 151 -11.92 -49.11 -6.58
C GLY A 151 -13.00 -49.70 -7.52
N PRO A 152 -12.68 -50.78 -8.25
CA PRO A 152 -13.45 -51.22 -9.42
C PRO A 152 -14.72 -51.97 -8.99
N ILE A 153 -15.87 -51.30 -8.99
CA ILE A 153 -17.17 -51.96 -8.73
C ILE A 153 -17.87 -52.39 -10.04
N PHE A 154 -17.38 -51.97 -11.22
CA PHE A 154 -18.06 -52.24 -12.51
C PHE A 154 -17.35 -53.19 -13.49
N ALA A 155 -16.31 -53.90 -13.05
CA ALA A 155 -15.71 -54.96 -13.87
C ALA A 155 -16.37 -56.30 -13.55
N THR A 156 -17.57 -56.56 -14.07
CA THR A 156 -18.07 -57.89 -14.49
C THR A 156 -19.55 -57.83 -14.86
N VAL A 157 -19.85 -57.84 -16.16
CA VAL A 157 -21.13 -58.35 -16.66
C VAL A 157 -20.81 -59.67 -17.36
N PRO A 158 -21.37 -60.82 -16.91
CA PRO A 158 -21.14 -62.10 -17.56
C PRO A 158 -21.98 -62.20 -18.85
N THR A 159 -21.34 -62.62 -19.94
CA THR A 159 -21.95 -62.92 -21.23
C THR A 159 -22.90 -64.11 -21.11
N PRO A 160 -24.18 -64.03 -21.54
CA PRO A 160 -25.05 -65.20 -21.57
C PRO A 160 -24.71 -66.11 -22.76
N THR A 161 -24.42 -67.37 -22.46
CA THR A 161 -24.28 -68.50 -23.39
C THR A 161 -25.62 -68.83 -24.07
N ALA A 162 -25.62 -68.90 -25.40
CA ALA A 162 -26.76 -69.38 -26.18
C ALA A 162 -26.90 -70.92 -26.08
N PRO A 163 -28.12 -71.47 -26.00
CA PRO A 163 -28.34 -72.91 -26.17
C PRO A 163 -28.58 -73.25 -27.65
N SER A 164 -27.89 -74.29 -28.12
CA SER A 164 -28.09 -74.93 -29.42
C SER A 164 -29.27 -75.90 -29.36
N LEU A 165 -30.17 -75.83 -30.34
CA LEU A 165 -30.81 -76.96 -31.02
C LEU A 165 -31.28 -76.50 -32.41
#